data_AF-A0A1B6HNF5-F1
#
_entry.id   AF-A0A1B6HNF5-F1
#
_cell.length_a   1.000
_cell.length_b   1.000
_cell.length_c   1.000
_cell.angle_alpha   90.00
_cell.angle_beta   90.00
_cell.angle_gamma   90.00
#
_symmetry.space_group_name_H-M   'P 1'
#
loop_
_entity.id
_entity.type
_entity.pdbx_description
1 polymer ?
#
loop_
_entity_poly.entity_id
_entity_poly.type
_entity_poly.pdbx_seq_one_letter_code
_entity_poly.pdbx_strand_id
1 'polypeptide(L)'
;MDDEYEEDKGWEGDMGDIDSDGGEDGMENPQEVLNECLEKFSTPDYIMEPGIFSQLKRYFQAGGSPEQVIELLSANYKAVAQMANLVAEWLILGGVKVTE
;
A
#
# COMPACT_ATOMS: atom_id res chain seq x y z
N MET A 1 -10.22 14.63 33.47
CA MET A 1 -10.74 14.59 32.11
C MET A 1 -10.35 15.93 31.53
N ASP A 2 -9.25 15.95 30.81
CA ASP A 2 -8.81 17.07 29.99
C ASP A 2 -8.10 16.46 28.78
N ASP A 3 -8.47 17.00 27.64
CA ASP A 3 -8.23 16.54 26.29
C ASP A 3 -6.78 16.76 25.85
N GLU A 4 -6.16 15.74 25.25
CA GLU A 4 -5.06 15.94 24.32
C GLU A 4 -5.16 14.85 23.25
N TYR A 5 -6.00 15.14 22.24
CA TYR A 5 -5.95 14.44 20.96
C TYR A 5 -4.58 14.73 20.37
N GLU A 6 -3.66 13.77 20.47
CA GLU A 6 -2.35 13.87 19.86
C GLU A 6 -2.50 14.18 18.37
N GLU A 7 -2.02 15.37 18.08
CA GLU A 7 -1.94 16.10 16.83
C GLU A 7 -1.54 15.20 15.65
N ASP A 8 -2.34 15.32 14.59
CA ASP A 8 -2.13 14.90 13.21
C ASP A 8 -0.64 14.88 12.82
N LYS A 9 0.02 13.74 13.04
CA LYS A 9 1.22 13.39 12.29
C LYS A 9 0.78 12.96 10.90
N GLY A 10 0.36 13.95 10.12
CA GLY A 10 0.30 13.86 8.67
C GLY A 10 1.59 13.23 8.15
N TRP A 11 1.45 12.45 7.10
CA TRP A 11 2.44 11.51 6.55
C TRP A 11 3.70 12.19 5.96
N GLU A 12 4.09 13.35 6.49
CA GLU A 12 5.13 14.24 5.97
C GLU A 12 6.52 13.95 6.51
N GLY A 13 6.66 13.02 7.46
CA GLY A 13 7.95 12.69 8.06
C GLY A 13 8.59 11.45 7.43
N ASP A 14 9.51 11.67 6.49
CA ASP A 14 10.61 10.75 6.17
C ASP A 14 10.28 9.54 5.25
N MET A 15 10.09 9.81 3.96
CA MET A 15 10.50 8.86 2.91
C MET A 15 11.35 9.61 1.90
N GLY A 16 12.67 9.56 2.12
CA GLY A 16 13.65 10.07 1.19
C GLY A 16 13.49 9.42 -0.18
N ASP A 17 13.36 10.28 -1.19
CA ASP A 17 13.84 10.13 -2.57
C ASP A 17 14.02 8.67 -3.03
N ILE A 18 12.92 8.05 -3.44
CA ILE A 18 12.97 6.87 -4.31
C ILE A 18 12.21 7.20 -5.59
N ASP A 19 13.02 7.56 -6.59
CA ASP A 19 12.70 7.81 -7.98
C ASP A 19 11.65 8.89 -8.27
N SER A 20 12.11 10.15 -8.17
CA SER A 20 11.58 11.25 -8.96
C SER A 20 11.92 11.03 -10.44
N ASP A 21 11.23 10.09 -11.11
CA ASP A 21 11.19 10.04 -12.57
C ASP A 21 10.38 11.25 -13.05
N GLY A 22 11.11 12.33 -13.33
CA GLY A 22 10.58 13.54 -13.94
C GLY A 22 10.20 13.25 -15.39
N GLY A 23 9.02 12.67 -15.58
CA GLY A 23 8.30 12.59 -16.85
C GLY A 23 7.23 13.67 -16.92
N GLU A 24 7.25 14.44 -17.99
CA GLU A 24 6.23 15.43 -18.35
C GLU A 24 4.82 14.80 -18.38
N ASP A 25 3.91 15.17 -17.48
CA ASP A 25 2.50 14.84 -17.65
C ASP A 25 1.62 16.08 -17.44
N GLY A 26 0.98 16.50 -18.53
CA GLY A 26 -0.06 17.52 -18.49
C GLY A 26 -1.17 17.06 -17.56
N MET A 27 -1.73 17.98 -16.76
CA MET A 27 -2.80 17.75 -15.78
C MET A 27 -3.65 16.50 -16.10
N GLU A 28 -3.25 15.36 -15.51
CA GLU A 28 -4.03 14.13 -15.65
C GLU A 28 -5.43 14.40 -15.12
N ASN A 29 -6.45 13.87 -15.80
CA ASN A 29 -7.82 14.09 -15.37
C ASN A 29 -8.00 13.42 -13.99
N PRO A 30 -8.42 14.14 -12.93
CA PRO A 30 -8.57 13.57 -11.60
C PRO A 30 -9.44 12.31 -11.58
N GLN A 31 -10.43 12.21 -12.46
CA GLN A 31 -11.28 11.01 -12.56
C GLN A 31 -10.54 9.79 -13.11
N GLU A 32 -9.61 9.98 -14.05
CA GLU A 32 -8.80 8.91 -14.62
C GLU A 32 -7.83 8.38 -13.57
N VAL A 33 -7.19 9.28 -12.82
CA VAL A 33 -6.31 8.94 -11.68
C VAL A 33 -7.07 8.11 -10.63
N LEU A 34 -8.27 8.54 -10.25
CA LEU A 34 -9.09 7.82 -9.28
C LEU A 34 -9.42 6.40 -9.77
N ASN A 35 -9.87 6.26 -11.03
CA ASN A 35 -10.22 4.95 -11.58
C ASN A 35 -9.01 4.01 -11.64
N GLU A 36 -7.85 4.51 -12.10
CA GLU A 36 -6.62 3.73 -12.16
C GLU A 36 -6.18 3.24 -10.77
N CYS A 37 -6.22 4.13 -9.77
CA CYS A 37 -5.91 3.77 -8.40
C CYS A 37 -6.89 2.73 -7.84
N LEU A 38 -8.19 2.88 -8.07
CA LEU A 38 -9.20 1.93 -7.61
C LEU A 38 -9.05 0.54 -8.25
N GLU A 39 -8.73 0.48 -9.53
CA GLU A 39 -8.42 -0.79 -10.21
C GLU A 39 -7.22 -1.48 -9.56
N LYS A 40 -6.15 -0.73 -9.30
CA LYS A 40 -4.94 -1.24 -8.63
C LYS A 40 -5.23 -1.72 -7.21
N PHE A 41 -5.93 -0.93 -6.40
CA PHE A 41 -6.30 -1.29 -5.01
C PHE A 41 -7.22 -2.51 -4.94
N SER A 42 -7.93 -2.83 -6.03
CA SER A 42 -8.76 -4.03 -6.14
C SER A 42 -7.98 -5.30 -6.47
N THR A 43 -6.68 -5.20 -6.76
CA THR A 43 -5.85 -6.36 -7.05
C THR A 43 -5.43 -7.10 -5.77
N PRO A 44 -5.27 -8.43 -5.79
CA PRO A 44 -4.89 -9.19 -4.61
C PRO A 44 -3.54 -8.76 -4.04
N ASP A 45 -3.47 -8.60 -2.72
CA ASP A 45 -2.25 -8.28 -1.97
C ASP A 45 -1.56 -6.95 -2.38
N TYR A 46 -2.26 -6.04 -3.08
CA TYR A 46 -1.67 -4.78 -3.56
C TYR A 46 -1.09 -3.88 -2.45
N ILE A 47 -1.60 -4.02 -1.22
CA ILE A 47 -1.08 -3.32 -0.04
C ILE A 47 0.41 -3.66 0.25
N MET A 48 0.91 -4.77 -0.28
CA MET A 48 2.30 -5.22 -0.12
C MET A 48 3.24 -4.67 -1.19
N GLU A 49 2.73 -3.98 -2.23
CA GLU A 49 3.55 -3.43 -3.29
C GLU A 49 4.42 -2.27 -2.77
N PRO A 50 5.70 -2.19 -3.16
CA PRO A 50 6.63 -1.17 -2.63
C PRO A 50 6.18 0.27 -2.92
N GLY A 51 5.42 0.49 -4.00
CA GLY A 51 4.90 1.79 -4.41
C GLY A 51 3.52 2.16 -3.84
N ILE A 52 2.96 1.40 -2.89
CA ILE A 52 1.60 1.63 -2.39
C ILE A 52 1.42 3.04 -1.81
N PHE A 53 2.42 3.57 -1.10
CA PHE A 53 2.37 4.90 -0.49
C PHE A 53 2.23 6.02 -1.52
N SER A 54 3.00 5.94 -2.61
CA SER A 54 2.92 6.91 -3.70
C SER A 54 1.55 6.89 -4.38
N GLN A 55 0.96 5.69 -4.56
CA GLN A 55 -0.37 5.56 -5.15
C GLN A 55 -1.49 6.04 -4.22
N LEU A 56 -1.39 5.79 -2.92
CA LEU A 56 -2.31 6.34 -1.93
C LEU A 56 -2.27 7.87 -1.94
N LYS A 57 -1.07 8.45 -1.97
CA LYS A 57 -0.89 9.90 -2.05
C LYS A 57 -1.52 10.47 -3.32
N ARG A 58 -1.26 9.86 -4.48
CA ARG A 58 -1.85 10.25 -5.77
C ARG A 58 -3.39 10.16 -5.75
N TYR A 59 -3.94 9.10 -5.17
CA TYR A 59 -5.38 8.91 -5.00
C TYR A 59 -6.03 9.98 -4.11
N PHE A 60 -5.43 10.30 -2.96
CA PHE A 60 -5.94 11.34 -2.06
C PHE A 60 -5.82 12.74 -2.66
N GLN A 61 -4.75 13.03 -3.38
CA GLN A 61 -4.57 14.30 -4.11
C GLN A 61 -5.62 14.49 -5.22
N ALA A 62 -6.11 13.41 -5.81
CA ALA A 62 -7.21 13.43 -6.79
C ALA A 62 -8.61 13.49 -6.15
N GLY A 63 -8.72 13.49 -4.81
CA GLY A 63 -9.99 13.59 -4.07
C GLY A 63 -10.63 12.25 -3.70
N GLY A 64 -9.86 11.17 -3.69
CA GLY A 64 -10.35 9.83 -3.33
C GLY A 64 -10.70 9.68 -1.85
N SER A 65 -11.70 8.84 -1.53
CA SER A 65 -12.14 8.56 -0.14
C SER A 65 -11.21 7.56 0.55
N PRO A 66 -10.68 7.87 1.76
CA PRO A 66 -9.92 6.95 2.61
C PRO A 66 -10.68 5.67 2.95
N GLU A 67 -11.97 5.76 3.27
CA GLU A 67 -12.80 4.62 3.64
C GLU A 67 -12.87 3.61 2.50
N GLN A 68 -13.07 4.10 1.28
CA GLN A 68 -13.17 3.26 0.09
C GLN A 68 -11.86 2.51 -0.20
N VAL A 69 -10.70 3.18 -0.09
CA VAL A 69 -9.43 2.52 -0.33
C VAL A 69 -9.09 1.51 0.77
N ILE A 70 -9.43 1.81 2.03
CA ILE A 70 -9.27 0.86 3.13
C ILE A 70 -10.13 -0.38 2.89
N GLU A 71 -11.38 -0.21 2.48
CA GLU A 71 -12.27 -1.33 2.16
C GLU A 71 -11.71 -2.20 1.03
N LEU A 72 -11.27 -1.60 -0.08
CA LEU A 72 -10.72 -2.33 -1.22
C LEU A 72 -9.43 -3.08 -0.87
N LEU A 73 -8.47 -2.42 -0.22
CA LEU A 73 -7.22 -3.07 0.17
C LEU A 73 -7.45 -4.19 1.18
N SER A 74 -8.33 -3.98 2.16
CA SER A 74 -8.65 -4.98 3.18
C SER A 74 -9.38 -6.18 2.59
N ALA A 75 -10.34 -5.95 1.70
CA ALA A 75 -11.10 -7.02 1.05
C ALA A 75 -10.24 -7.87 0.11
N ASN A 76 -9.19 -7.30 -0.48
CA ASN A 76 -8.32 -7.99 -1.43
C ASN A 76 -7.00 -8.50 -0.84
N TYR A 77 -6.77 -8.32 0.47
CA TYR A 77 -5.61 -8.88 1.14
C TYR A 77 -5.78 -10.38 1.42
N LYS A 78 -4.94 -11.21 0.80
CA LYS A 78 -4.92 -12.67 0.92
C LYS A 78 -3.73 -13.20 1.72
N ALA A 79 -2.74 -12.36 1.99
CA ALA A 79 -1.56 -12.68 2.80
C ALA A 79 -0.76 -13.89 2.29
N VAL A 80 -0.71 -14.10 0.97
CA VAL A 80 -0.11 -15.32 0.37
C VAL A 80 1.37 -15.43 0.71
N ALA A 81 2.11 -14.32 0.61
CA ALA A 81 3.54 -14.28 0.94
C ALA A 81 3.80 -14.60 2.42
N GLN A 82 2.99 -14.05 3.33
CA GLN A 82 3.09 -14.30 4.77
C GLN A 82 2.78 -15.76 5.10
N MET A 83 1.75 -16.34 4.48
CA MET A 83 1.45 -17.77 4.64
C MET A 83 2.58 -18.65 4.11
N ALA A 84 3.22 -18.28 3.00
CA ALA A 84 4.37 -19.01 2.47
C ALA A 84 5.55 -19.01 3.46
N ASN A 85 5.84 -17.86 4.08
CA ASN A 85 6.88 -17.75 5.11
C ASN A 85 6.58 -18.65 6.31
N LEU A 86 5.33 -18.65 6.80
CA LEU A 86 4.91 -19.48 7.91
C LEU A 86 5.09 -20.98 7.60
N VAL A 87 4.66 -21.42 6.41
CA VAL A 87 4.81 -22.81 5.97
C VAL A 87 6.30 -23.17 5.84
N ALA A 88 7.13 -22.28 5.30
CA ALA A 88 8.56 -22.49 5.19
C ALA A 88 9.22 -22.69 6.57
N GLU A 89 8.89 -21.84 7.55
CA GLU A 89 9.38 -21.98 8.93
C GLU A 89 8.95 -23.30 9.55
N TRP A 90 7.70 -23.72 9.34
CA TRP A 90 7.23 -25.01 9.84
C TRP A 90 7.95 -26.20 9.21
N LEU A 91 8.27 -26.13 7.92
CA LEU A 91 9.05 -27.18 7.23
C LEU A 91 10.47 -27.26 7.78
N ILE A 92 11.10 -26.11 8.06
CA ILE A 92 12.42 -26.06 8.70
C ILE A 92 12.38 -26.70 10.09
N LEU A 93 11.38 -26.37 10.91
CA LEU A 93 11.17 -26.98 12.21
C LEU A 93 10.90 -28.50 12.11
N GLY A 94 10.22 -28.92 11.04
CA GLY A 94 9.98 -30.32 10.69
C GLY A 94 11.21 -31.09 10.24
N GLY A 95 12.38 -30.44 10.14
CA GLY A 95 13.65 -31.07 9.80
C GLY A 95 14.01 -31.04 8.31
N VAL A 96 13.26 -30.30 7.49
CA VAL A 96 13.64 -30.03 6.09
C VAL A 96 14.85 -29.10 6.09
N LYS A 97 15.94 -29.51 5.43
CA LYS A 97 17.15 -28.69 5.31
C LYS A 97 17.00 -27.74 4.13
N VAL A 98 17.21 -26.45 4.38
CA VAL A 98 17.35 -25.46 3.33
C VAL A 98 18.74 -25.63 2.71
N THR A 99 18.79 -26.02 1.45
CA THR A 99 20.02 -26.01 0.65
C THR A 99 20.09 -24.70 -0.11
N GLU A 100 21.25 -24.04 -0.07
CA GLU A 100 21.51 -22.81 -0.83
C GLU A 100 21.50 -23.03 -2.35
#